data_AF-A0A4Z1C673-F1
#
_entry.id   AF-A0A4Z1C673-F1
#
_cell.length_a   1.000
_cell.length_b   1.000
_cell.length_c   1.000
_cell.angle_alpha   90.00
_cell.angle_beta   90.00
_cell.angle_gamma   90.00
#
_symmetry.space_group_name_H-M   'P 1'
#
loop_
_entity.id
_entity.type
_entity.pdbx_description
1 polymer ?
#
loop_
_entity_poly.entity_id
_entity_poly.type
_entity_poly.pdbx_seq_one_letter_code
_entity_poly.pdbx_strand_id
1 'polypeptide(L)'
;MKTTTLPLLVASTLLACAACTDAPDKSGGGAPVTTLVMASNDGAGLENAPAVGRFVDLVSELSDGRLEVEVTGKWYIAGEQKVLNSVATGEADLAWSGTRALDTIGVDSFRPLHAPFLVDSYAAQAAVLGDDLADEMLAGFEGTGLTGLAVLADELRFVASAEGPIRSADDLAGLEFGTFPSNTQTAALKALGTHVKALRTPHPPDTDGLHALETSWPTYLANRQVEFMPFASPEAVLWPRSTVLVANADLWSGLPEEDQEVLSEAAAEAAAWSLEHADDRVSGEVGRACRAGARIVSTSDEQLQTLRAAAAPAYDDLRSDPDQAATLSAIEALVDKSGPETVEVPEGCAYRRGDEDHVAVSVLPAVLDGPGRTGDLPQGTYRYELGHQEILDGGEFSEEFATANAGVWTWTLRDGRWDYEMKLIAQELPAGYAGTTCEGYYDVVGDEMRFTTVTVYATGDCASETWKATWRETADGLAMDVTTDGDDLDFLFGSKPWERIG
;
A
#
# COMPACT_ATOMS: atom_id res chain seq x y z
N MET A 1 21.78 -89.17 8.31
CA MET A 1 22.93 -88.47 7.71
C MET A 1 23.43 -87.46 8.73
N LYS A 2 24.72 -87.58 9.08
CA LYS A 2 25.44 -86.75 10.07
C LYS A 2 26.06 -85.54 9.37
N THR A 3 26.10 -84.39 10.04
CA THR A 3 27.18 -83.36 10.12
C THR A 3 26.56 -82.11 10.77
N THR A 4 26.86 -81.66 12.00
CA THR A 4 28.12 -81.28 12.67
C THR A 4 28.68 -79.91 12.24
N THR A 5 28.30 -78.87 13.00
CA THR A 5 29.12 -77.90 13.77
C THR A 5 30.33 -77.17 13.12
N LEU A 6 30.21 -75.82 12.98
CA LEU A 6 31.07 -74.68 13.44
C LEU A 6 32.62 -74.69 13.19
N PRO A 7 33.41 -73.60 13.40
CA PRO A 7 33.27 -72.12 13.25
C PRO A 7 34.34 -71.55 12.28
N LEU A 8 34.39 -70.23 12.05
CA LEU A 8 35.64 -69.58 11.62
C LEU A 8 35.94 -68.31 12.43
N LEU A 9 37.13 -68.30 13.03
CA LEU A 9 37.72 -67.27 13.87
C LEU A 9 38.84 -66.57 13.06
N VAL A 10 38.78 -65.23 13.03
CA VAL A 10 39.87 -64.25 13.27
C VAL A 10 41.17 -64.28 12.42
N ALA A 11 41.29 -63.19 11.63
CA ALA A 11 42.40 -62.25 11.45
C ALA A 11 43.76 -62.66 10.81
N SER A 12 44.19 -61.86 9.83
CA SER A 12 45.29 -60.87 9.96
C SER A 12 46.04 -60.59 8.64
N THR A 13 45.92 -59.35 8.17
CA THR A 13 46.95 -58.45 7.56
C THR A 13 47.91 -58.91 6.46
N LEU A 14 47.95 -58.13 5.36
CA LEU A 14 49.14 -57.63 4.61
C LEU A 14 48.64 -56.55 3.61
N LEU A 15 48.86 -55.24 3.84
CA LEU A 15 50.01 -54.40 3.44
C LEU A 15 50.03 -54.00 1.93
N ALA A 16 49.79 -52.72 1.61
CA ALA A 16 50.67 -51.80 0.86
C ALA A 16 49.94 -50.69 0.06
N CYS A 17 50.23 -49.44 0.46
CA CYS A 17 50.46 -48.22 -0.32
C CYS A 17 49.66 -47.91 -1.60
N ALA A 18 48.91 -46.79 -1.59
CA ALA A 18 49.19 -45.64 -2.47
C ALA A 18 48.41 -44.41 -1.97
N ALA A 19 49.09 -43.27 -1.95
CA ALA A 19 48.59 -41.99 -1.52
C ALA A 19 47.64 -41.38 -2.55
N CYS A 20 46.43 -41.04 -2.13
CA CYS A 20 45.68 -39.91 -2.65
C CYS A 20 45.23 -39.10 -1.43
N THR A 21 45.78 -37.91 -1.28
CA THR A 21 45.30 -36.89 -0.36
C THR A 21 43.99 -36.33 -0.91
N ASP A 22 42.86 -36.88 -0.49
CA ASP A 22 41.58 -36.20 -0.62
C ASP A 22 41.49 -35.21 0.54
N ALA A 23 41.81 -33.95 0.24
CA ALA A 23 41.36 -32.82 1.04
C ALA A 23 39.83 -32.86 1.06
N PRO A 24 39.17 -32.54 2.19
CA PRO A 24 37.72 -32.42 2.20
C PRO A 24 37.34 -31.23 1.30
N ASP A 25 36.65 -31.53 0.21
CA ASP A 25 35.95 -30.53 -0.60
C ASP A 25 35.02 -29.73 0.31
N LYS A 26 35.38 -28.47 0.55
CA LYS A 26 34.46 -27.45 1.03
C LYS A 26 33.62 -26.99 -0.15
N SER A 27 32.69 -27.82 -0.61
CA SER A 27 31.59 -27.35 -1.46
C SER A 27 30.61 -26.59 -0.57
N GLY A 28 30.50 -25.28 -0.80
CA GLY A 28 29.70 -24.36 0.00
C GLY A 28 28.22 -24.70 0.04
N GLY A 29 27.76 -25.24 1.17
CA GLY A 29 26.40 -24.95 1.61
C GLY A 29 26.38 -23.50 2.07
N GLY A 30 25.53 -22.68 1.45
CA GLY A 30 25.22 -21.35 1.99
C GLY A 30 24.80 -21.47 3.45
N ALA A 31 25.03 -20.42 4.24
CA ALA A 31 24.52 -20.37 5.60
C ALA A 31 23.01 -20.68 5.59
N PRO A 32 22.47 -21.41 6.60
CA PRO A 32 21.03 -21.63 6.67
C PRO A 32 20.31 -20.28 6.74
N VAL A 33 19.34 -20.09 5.85
CA VAL A 33 18.48 -18.91 5.81
C VAL A 33 17.41 -19.06 6.88
N THR A 34 17.24 -18.02 7.70
CA THR A 34 16.12 -17.91 8.65
C THR A 34 15.01 -17.11 7.99
N THR A 35 13.89 -17.78 7.71
CA THR A 35 12.69 -17.13 7.19
C THR A 35 11.79 -16.68 8.35
N LEU A 36 11.43 -15.40 8.36
CA LEU A 36 10.48 -14.79 9.29
C LEU A 36 9.15 -14.57 8.59
N VAL A 37 8.07 -15.17 9.10
CA VAL A 37 6.73 -15.03 8.52
C VAL A 37 6.10 -13.73 8.98
N MET A 38 5.78 -12.84 8.04
CA MET A 38 5.12 -11.56 8.29
C MET A 38 3.62 -11.62 7.97
N ALA A 39 2.80 -11.34 8.98
CA ALA A 39 1.35 -11.33 8.88
C ALA A 39 0.79 -9.93 8.54
N SER A 40 -0.26 -9.90 7.71
CA SER A 40 -1.02 -8.69 7.38
C SER A 40 -2.46 -9.02 6.99
N ASN A 41 -3.38 -8.08 7.24
CA ASN A 41 -4.76 -8.16 6.79
C ASN A 41 -4.97 -7.64 5.36
N ASP A 42 -3.93 -7.07 4.74
CA ASP A 42 -3.98 -6.44 3.42
C ASP A 42 -3.64 -7.43 2.27
N GLY A 43 -3.13 -8.62 2.61
CA GLY A 43 -2.80 -9.67 1.64
C GLY A 43 -1.31 -9.97 1.64
N ALA A 44 -0.83 -10.62 0.58
CA ALA A 44 0.60 -10.91 0.39
C ALA A 44 1.36 -9.77 -0.33
N GLY A 45 0.63 -8.82 -0.91
CA GLY A 45 1.20 -7.69 -1.66
C GLY A 45 1.73 -6.58 -0.76
N LEU A 46 2.75 -5.88 -1.23
CA LEU A 46 3.39 -4.73 -0.56
C LEU A 46 3.22 -3.42 -1.35
N GLU A 47 2.53 -3.46 -2.49
CA GLU A 47 2.24 -2.31 -3.34
C GLU A 47 1.47 -1.21 -2.59
N ASN A 48 0.67 -1.59 -1.58
CA ASN A 48 -0.09 -0.68 -0.72
C ASN A 48 0.60 -0.35 0.60
N ALA A 49 1.86 -0.76 0.78
CA ALA A 49 2.66 -0.54 1.98
C ALA A 49 4.16 -0.40 1.64
N PRO A 50 4.58 0.62 0.86
CA PRO A 50 5.92 0.72 0.31
C PRO A 50 7.02 0.78 1.40
N ALA A 51 6.76 1.45 2.53
CA ALA A 51 7.71 1.48 3.65
C ALA A 51 7.90 0.09 4.29
N VAL A 52 6.86 -0.76 4.29
CA VAL A 52 6.98 -2.16 4.72
C VAL A 52 7.77 -2.97 3.69
N GLY A 53 7.53 -2.74 2.40
CA GLY A 53 8.36 -3.28 1.31
C GLY A 53 9.84 -3.00 1.52
N ARG A 54 10.18 -1.74 1.81
CA ARG A 54 11.55 -1.32 2.10
C ARG A 54 12.13 -2.06 3.31
N PHE A 55 11.37 -2.23 4.39
CA PHE A 55 11.81 -3.03 5.53
C PHE A 55 12.13 -4.48 5.11
N VAL A 56 11.24 -5.12 4.34
CA VAL A 56 11.43 -6.50 3.87
C VAL A 56 12.73 -6.64 3.05
N ASP A 57 12.97 -5.71 2.13
CA ASP A 57 14.17 -5.71 1.29
C ASP A 57 15.45 -5.51 2.13
N LEU A 58 15.45 -4.51 3.02
CA LEU A 58 16.59 -4.17 3.87
C LEU A 58 16.99 -5.32 4.81
N VAL A 59 16.03 -6.10 5.33
CA VAL A 59 16.35 -7.27 6.17
C VAL A 59 17.21 -8.29 5.42
N SER A 60 16.92 -8.53 4.14
CA SER A 60 17.72 -9.43 3.31
C SER A 60 19.08 -8.82 2.99
N GLU A 61 19.11 -7.55 2.60
CA GLU A 61 20.35 -6.84 2.22
C GLU A 61 21.33 -6.73 3.40
N LEU A 62 20.88 -6.25 4.55
CA LEU A 62 21.71 -6.04 5.74
C LEU A 62 22.19 -7.37 6.37
N SER A 63 21.48 -8.46 6.12
CA SER A 63 21.86 -9.80 6.61
C SER A 63 22.68 -10.62 5.61
N ASP A 64 23.04 -10.07 4.45
CA ASP A 64 23.64 -10.82 3.33
C ASP A 64 22.81 -12.08 2.95
N GLY A 65 21.48 -11.96 3.00
CA GLY A 65 20.54 -13.04 2.71
C GLY A 65 20.41 -14.12 3.80
N ARG A 66 20.97 -13.91 5.00
CA ARG A 66 20.80 -14.85 6.12
C ARG A 66 19.40 -14.78 6.73
N LEU A 67 18.75 -13.61 6.67
CA LEU A 67 17.37 -13.38 7.07
C LEU A 67 16.53 -13.08 5.83
N GLU A 68 15.36 -13.68 5.76
CA GLU A 68 14.35 -13.37 4.74
C GLU A 68 12.99 -13.16 5.40
N VAL A 69 12.23 -12.17 4.95
CA VAL A 69 10.85 -11.95 5.42
C VAL A 69 9.88 -12.49 4.38
N GLU A 70 9.10 -13.50 4.74
CA GLU A 70 8.03 -14.03 3.90
C GLU A 70 6.70 -13.37 4.27
N VAL A 71 6.18 -12.54 3.37
CA VAL A 71 4.86 -11.94 3.51
C VAL A 71 3.79 -12.91 3.00
N THR A 72 2.76 -13.17 3.81
CA THR A 72 1.73 -14.16 3.48
C THR A 72 0.32 -13.61 3.56
N GLY A 73 -0.51 -13.99 2.57
CA GLY A 73 -1.92 -13.62 2.51
C GLY A 73 -2.84 -14.40 3.46
N LYS A 74 -2.30 -15.23 4.36
CA LYS A 74 -3.08 -16.08 5.28
C LYS A 74 -4.05 -15.30 6.17
N TRP A 75 -3.73 -14.05 6.52
CA TRP A 75 -4.56 -13.19 7.36
C TRP A 75 -5.38 -12.15 6.58
N TYR A 76 -5.44 -12.26 5.26
CA TYR A 76 -6.26 -11.36 4.43
C TYR A 76 -7.68 -11.27 5.00
N ILE A 77 -8.20 -10.04 5.14
CA ILE A 77 -9.53 -9.70 5.68
C ILE A 77 -9.83 -10.23 7.10
N ALA A 78 -8.84 -10.71 7.84
CA ALA A 78 -9.01 -11.17 9.22
C ALA A 78 -9.29 -10.00 10.19
N GLY A 79 -8.81 -8.81 9.83
CA GLY A 79 -8.78 -7.60 10.66
C GLY A 79 -7.48 -7.51 11.47
N GLU A 80 -6.96 -6.29 11.65
CA GLU A 80 -5.66 -6.01 12.29
C GLU A 80 -5.54 -6.55 13.71
N GLN A 81 -6.61 -6.48 14.52
CA GLN A 81 -6.60 -7.03 15.87
C GLN A 81 -6.24 -8.53 15.88
N LYS A 82 -6.71 -9.30 14.87
CA LYS A 82 -6.37 -10.72 14.76
C LYS A 82 -4.95 -10.93 14.26
N VAL A 83 -4.46 -10.09 13.35
CA VAL A 83 -3.06 -10.10 12.89
C VAL A 83 -2.13 -9.91 14.07
N LEU A 84 -2.34 -8.86 14.86
CA LEU A 84 -1.54 -8.55 16.05
C LEU A 84 -1.58 -9.69 17.07
N ASN A 85 -2.76 -10.25 17.36
CA ASN A 85 -2.89 -11.39 18.27
C ASN A 85 -2.18 -12.65 17.75
N SER A 86 -2.13 -12.87 16.43
CA SER A 86 -1.44 -14.01 15.84
C SER A 86 0.07 -13.93 16.03
N VAL A 87 0.65 -12.73 15.94
CA VAL A 87 2.06 -12.50 16.26
C VAL A 87 2.29 -12.63 17.76
N ALA A 88 1.44 -12.04 18.61
CA ALA A 88 1.59 -12.11 20.07
C ALA A 88 1.57 -13.56 20.60
N THR A 89 0.88 -14.47 19.91
CA THR A 89 0.79 -15.89 20.26
C THR A 89 1.81 -16.79 19.53
N GLY A 90 2.64 -16.22 18.65
CA GLY A 90 3.67 -16.95 17.91
C GLY A 90 3.16 -17.77 16.73
N GLU A 91 1.97 -17.47 16.21
CA GLU A 91 1.47 -18.05 14.95
C GLU A 91 2.15 -17.43 13.71
N ALA A 92 2.65 -16.20 13.85
CA ALA A 92 3.50 -15.49 12.92
C ALA A 92 4.65 -14.83 13.69
N ASP A 93 5.75 -14.53 12.98
CA ASP A 93 6.97 -14.00 13.59
C ASP A 93 6.93 -12.48 13.64
N LEU A 94 6.45 -11.85 12.55
CA LEU A 94 6.36 -10.41 12.36
C LEU A 94 4.94 -10.01 11.92
N ALA A 95 4.58 -8.74 12.04
CA ALA A 95 3.44 -8.15 11.35
C ALA A 95 3.65 -6.66 11.09
N TRP A 96 2.84 -6.14 10.16
CA TRP A 96 2.49 -4.73 10.17
C TRP A 96 0.99 -4.53 10.43
N SER A 97 0.64 -3.39 11.01
CA SER A 97 -0.74 -3.00 11.30
C SER A 97 -0.86 -1.49 11.39
N GLY A 98 -2.03 -0.93 11.09
CA GLY A 98 -2.30 0.47 11.41
C GLY A 98 -2.26 0.71 12.92
N THR A 99 -1.60 1.79 13.35
CA THR A 99 -1.47 2.14 14.78
C THR A 99 -2.82 2.37 15.45
N ARG A 100 -3.86 2.75 14.69
CA ARG A 100 -5.24 2.92 15.20
C ARG A 100 -5.83 1.66 15.83
N ALA A 101 -5.38 0.47 15.40
CA ALA A 101 -5.90 -0.80 15.90
C ALA A 101 -5.30 -1.19 17.26
N LEU A 102 -4.23 -0.53 17.71
CA LEU A 102 -3.47 -0.89 18.90
C LEU A 102 -4.27 -0.74 20.20
N ASP A 103 -5.16 0.24 20.28
CA ASP A 103 -6.05 0.40 21.44
C ASP A 103 -7.05 -0.76 21.60
N THR A 104 -7.28 -1.56 20.54
CA THR A 104 -8.15 -2.74 20.59
C THR A 104 -7.46 -3.97 21.22
N ILE A 105 -6.13 -3.91 21.37
CA ILE A 105 -5.32 -4.92 22.07
C ILE A 105 -4.72 -4.38 23.38
N GLY A 106 -5.15 -3.19 23.82
CA GLY A 106 -4.72 -2.58 25.09
C GLY A 106 -3.40 -1.80 25.02
N VAL A 107 -2.91 -1.48 23.82
CA VAL A 107 -1.76 -0.58 23.62
C VAL A 107 -2.30 0.82 23.38
N ASP A 108 -2.42 1.59 24.47
CA ASP A 108 -3.05 2.90 24.46
C ASP A 108 -2.10 4.05 24.15
N SER A 109 -0.78 3.83 24.12
CA SER A 109 0.24 4.87 23.90
C SER A 109 0.09 5.63 22.58
N PHE A 110 -0.55 5.04 21.57
CA PHE A 110 -0.76 5.64 20.25
C PHE A 110 -2.06 6.44 20.12
N ARG A 111 -2.95 6.40 21.12
CA ARG A 111 -4.28 7.05 21.03
C ARG A 111 -4.20 8.54 20.65
N PRO A 112 -3.26 9.36 21.17
CA PRO A 112 -3.21 10.78 20.87
C PRO A 112 -2.86 11.09 19.40
N LEU A 113 -2.16 10.18 18.71
CA LEU A 113 -1.90 10.30 17.28
C LEU A 113 -3.19 10.26 16.43
N HIS A 114 -4.25 9.67 16.97
CA HIS A 114 -5.57 9.54 16.35
C HIS A 114 -6.56 10.61 16.82
N ALA A 115 -6.07 11.68 17.46
CA ALA A 115 -6.89 12.83 17.79
C ALA A 115 -7.32 13.55 16.49
N PRO A 116 -8.63 13.81 16.30
CA PRO A 116 -9.14 14.38 15.06
C PRO A 116 -8.57 15.79 14.80
N PHE A 117 -8.12 16.05 13.57
CA PHE A 117 -7.60 17.34 13.11
C PHE A 117 -6.32 17.82 13.83
N LEU A 118 -5.60 16.92 14.51
CA LEU A 118 -4.34 17.25 15.21
C LEU A 118 -3.15 17.15 14.27
N VAL A 119 -2.81 15.94 13.84
CA VAL A 119 -1.73 15.71 12.86
C VAL A 119 -2.36 15.75 11.47
N ASP A 120 -2.36 16.94 10.88
CA ASP A 120 -3.16 17.29 9.71
C ASP A 120 -2.34 17.72 8.50
N SER A 121 -1.04 17.44 8.50
CA SER A 121 -0.13 17.61 7.36
C SER A 121 1.00 16.58 7.36
N TYR A 122 1.60 16.34 6.21
CA TYR A 122 2.76 15.45 6.12
C TYR A 122 3.95 15.99 6.93
N ALA A 123 4.13 17.32 6.95
CA ALA A 123 5.13 17.97 7.78
C ALA A 123 4.85 17.80 9.29
N ALA A 124 3.57 17.84 9.71
CA ALA A 124 3.18 17.55 11.09
C ALA A 124 3.43 16.09 11.45
N GLN A 125 3.08 15.17 10.57
CA GLN A 125 3.29 13.73 10.75
C GLN A 125 4.78 13.39 10.84
N ALA A 126 5.61 13.93 9.94
CA ALA A 126 7.05 13.75 9.97
C ALA A 126 7.68 14.31 11.25
N ALA A 127 7.22 15.47 11.72
CA ALA A 127 7.69 16.07 12.97
C ALA A 127 7.34 15.22 14.21
N VAL A 128 6.18 14.55 14.21
CA VAL A 128 5.73 13.71 15.33
C VAL A 128 6.42 12.35 15.31
N LEU A 129 6.51 11.70 14.15
CA LEU A 129 7.07 10.36 14.02
C LEU A 129 8.59 10.34 13.91
N GLY A 130 9.23 11.47 13.59
CA GLY A 130 10.68 11.63 13.61
C GLY A 130 11.25 12.15 14.93
N ASP A 131 10.41 12.35 15.95
CA ASP A 131 10.81 12.74 17.30
C ASP A 131 10.96 11.52 18.21
N ASP A 132 11.70 11.64 19.31
CA ASP A 132 11.87 10.58 20.32
C ASP A 132 10.52 10.07 20.88
N LEU A 133 9.45 10.87 20.73
CA LEU A 133 8.08 10.47 21.05
C LEU A 133 7.64 9.17 20.37
N ALA A 134 8.13 8.86 19.16
CA ALA A 134 7.79 7.60 18.48
C ALA A 134 8.28 6.37 19.26
N ASP A 135 9.48 6.44 19.81
CA ASP A 135 10.06 5.38 20.65
C ASP A 135 9.32 5.26 21.99
N GLU A 136 8.92 6.38 22.58
CA GLU A 136 8.08 6.39 23.79
C GLU A 136 6.73 5.70 23.54
N MET A 137 6.11 5.93 22.37
CA MET A 137 4.88 5.24 22.00
C MET A 137 5.09 3.73 21.82
N LEU A 138 6.20 3.31 21.21
CA LEU A 138 6.55 1.89 21.03
C LEU A 138 6.80 1.16 22.36
N ALA A 139 7.21 1.87 23.43
CA ALA A 139 7.34 1.28 24.75
C ALA A 139 5.99 0.75 25.31
N GLY A 140 4.85 1.23 24.79
CA GLY A 140 3.51 0.77 25.16
C GLY A 140 3.22 -0.70 24.83
N PHE A 141 4.07 -1.37 24.06
CA PHE A 141 3.95 -2.80 23.78
C PHE A 141 4.41 -3.71 24.94
N GLU A 142 5.02 -3.17 26.00
CA GLU A 142 5.51 -3.98 27.14
C GLU A 142 4.40 -4.88 27.72
N GLY A 143 4.67 -6.18 27.81
CA GLY A 143 3.73 -7.16 28.38
C GLY A 143 2.61 -7.62 27.45
N THR A 144 2.57 -7.18 26.19
CA THR A 144 1.54 -7.57 25.20
C THR A 144 1.88 -8.85 24.43
N GLY A 145 3.10 -9.37 24.57
CA GLY A 145 3.63 -10.45 23.72
C GLY A 145 4.16 -9.96 22.37
N LEU A 146 4.17 -8.64 22.14
CA LEU A 146 4.72 -7.99 20.96
C LEU A 146 5.91 -7.11 21.34
N THR A 147 6.83 -6.96 20.40
CA THR A 147 7.90 -5.95 20.42
C THR A 147 7.66 -5.00 19.26
N GLY A 148 7.46 -3.72 19.54
CA GLY A 148 7.39 -2.68 18.51
C GLY A 148 8.79 -2.38 17.95
N LEU A 149 8.94 -2.43 16.62
CA LEU A 149 10.21 -2.22 15.93
C LEU A 149 10.34 -0.79 15.39
N ALA A 150 9.27 -0.28 14.77
CA ALA A 150 9.23 1.06 14.20
C ALA A 150 7.78 1.50 13.95
N VAL A 151 7.60 2.82 13.84
CA VAL A 151 6.38 3.45 13.32
C VAL A 151 6.71 4.07 11.97
N LEU A 152 5.93 3.72 10.95
CA LEU A 152 6.07 4.16 9.58
C LEU A 152 5.00 5.22 9.29
N ALA A 153 5.41 6.33 8.68
CA ALA A 153 4.50 7.31 8.11
C ALA A 153 3.86 6.76 6.82
N ASP A 154 2.67 7.25 6.54
CA ASP A 154 1.80 6.84 5.42
C ASP A 154 0.77 7.98 5.18
N GLU A 155 -0.14 7.80 4.23
CA GLU A 155 -0.98 8.91 3.75
C GLU A 155 -1.91 9.54 4.82
N LEU A 156 -2.28 10.80 4.64
CA LEU A 156 -3.29 11.44 5.50
C LEU A 156 -4.71 10.91 5.21
N ARG A 157 -5.53 10.81 6.27
CA ARG A 157 -6.92 10.34 6.18
C ARG A 157 -7.89 11.51 6.22
N PHE A 158 -8.62 11.72 5.14
CA PHE A 158 -9.64 12.76 5.01
C PHE A 158 -11.04 12.16 4.87
N VAL A 159 -12.07 13.02 4.96
CA VAL A 159 -13.47 12.60 4.84
C VAL A 159 -13.94 12.61 3.39
N ALA A 160 -14.49 11.48 2.93
CA ALA A 160 -15.29 11.38 1.71
C ALA A 160 -16.77 11.15 2.06
N SER A 161 -17.68 11.74 1.31
CA SER A 161 -19.12 11.79 1.63
C SER A 161 -20.00 11.57 0.41
N ALA A 162 -21.12 10.89 0.63
CA ALA A 162 -22.22 10.70 -0.31
C ALA A 162 -23.30 11.78 -0.18
N GLU A 163 -23.47 12.34 1.03
CA GLU A 163 -24.59 13.23 1.38
C GLU A 163 -24.34 14.69 1.02
N GLY A 164 -23.09 15.05 0.72
CA GLY A 164 -22.71 16.43 0.41
C GLY A 164 -21.35 16.84 1.00
N PRO A 165 -21.00 18.13 0.86
CA PRO A 165 -19.74 18.67 1.34
C PRO A 165 -19.65 18.66 2.87
N ILE A 166 -18.49 18.27 3.41
CA ILE A 166 -18.22 18.33 4.86
C ILE A 166 -17.41 19.59 5.16
N ARG A 167 -18.04 20.57 5.81
CA ARG A 167 -17.43 21.87 6.14
C ARG A 167 -17.58 22.24 7.61
N SER A 168 -18.39 21.50 8.35
CA SER A 168 -18.73 21.75 9.73
C SER A 168 -19.15 20.45 10.40
N ALA A 169 -19.18 20.44 11.73
CA ALA A 169 -19.65 19.27 12.48
C ALA A 169 -21.13 18.96 12.23
N ASP A 170 -21.95 19.98 11.90
CA ASP A 170 -23.35 19.78 11.54
C ASP A 170 -23.50 18.95 10.25
N ASP A 171 -22.53 19.02 9.34
CA ASP A 171 -22.52 18.22 8.10
C ASP A 171 -22.21 16.73 8.38
N LEU A 172 -21.59 16.41 9.53
CA LEU A 172 -21.29 15.05 9.97
C LEU A 172 -22.38 14.46 10.87
N ALA A 173 -23.23 15.30 11.47
CA ALA A 173 -24.20 14.90 12.47
C ALA A 173 -25.23 13.90 11.90
N GLY A 174 -25.34 12.73 12.54
CA GLY A 174 -26.27 11.66 12.16
C GLY A 174 -25.85 10.85 10.92
N LEU A 175 -24.70 11.12 10.32
CA LEU A 175 -24.20 10.32 9.20
C LEU A 175 -23.78 8.92 9.67
N GLU A 176 -24.11 7.89 8.88
CA GLU A 176 -23.56 6.54 9.02
C GLU A 176 -22.12 6.57 8.47
N PHE A 177 -21.14 6.71 9.38
CA PHE A 177 -19.76 6.97 9.07
C PHE A 177 -18.91 5.69 9.12
N GLY A 178 -18.26 5.36 8.01
CA GLY A 178 -17.35 4.24 7.88
C GLY A 178 -15.97 4.56 8.44
N THR A 179 -15.52 3.81 9.44
CA THR A 179 -14.13 3.83 9.92
C THR A 179 -13.67 2.43 10.26
N PHE A 180 -12.37 2.19 10.30
CA PHE A 180 -11.85 0.90 10.73
C PHE A 180 -11.87 0.73 12.26
N PRO A 181 -11.74 -0.51 12.78
CA PRO A 181 -11.72 -0.76 14.21
C PRO A 181 -10.62 0.02 14.94
N SER A 182 -11.06 0.89 15.84
CA SER A 182 -10.27 1.67 16.80
C SER A 182 -11.24 2.22 17.86
N ASN A 183 -10.91 2.08 19.14
CA ASN A 183 -11.73 2.64 20.21
C ASN A 183 -11.71 4.17 20.16
N THR A 184 -10.53 4.75 19.93
CA THR A 184 -10.27 6.19 19.92
C THR A 184 -10.93 6.88 18.73
N GLN A 185 -10.72 6.38 17.51
CA GLN A 185 -11.36 6.97 16.32
C GLN A 185 -12.89 6.83 16.38
N THR A 186 -13.40 5.70 16.89
CA THR A 186 -14.85 5.51 17.10
C THR A 186 -15.43 6.52 18.09
N ALA A 187 -14.72 6.78 19.21
CA ALA A 187 -15.15 7.77 20.18
C ALA A 187 -15.11 9.20 19.61
N ALA A 188 -14.05 9.53 18.88
CA ALA A 188 -13.89 10.83 18.22
C ALA A 188 -15.01 11.10 17.20
N LEU A 189 -15.31 10.14 16.33
CA LEU A 189 -16.39 10.26 15.34
C LEU A 189 -17.77 10.37 15.99
N LYS A 190 -18.02 9.65 17.10
CA LYS A 190 -19.26 9.82 17.88
C LYS A 190 -19.34 11.19 18.53
N ALA A 191 -18.22 11.76 19.00
CA ALA A 191 -18.18 13.12 19.53
C ALA A 191 -18.51 14.16 18.45
N LEU A 192 -18.12 13.90 17.19
CA LEU A 192 -18.53 14.67 16.01
C LEU A 192 -19.99 14.42 15.57
N GLY A 193 -20.75 13.62 16.32
CA GLY A 193 -22.19 13.42 16.09
C GLY A 193 -22.54 12.33 15.08
N THR A 194 -21.57 11.54 14.61
CA THR A 194 -21.80 10.46 13.63
C THR A 194 -22.33 9.17 14.28
N HIS A 195 -22.86 8.28 13.45
CA HIS A 195 -23.12 6.87 13.76
C HIS A 195 -22.03 6.00 13.10
N VAL A 196 -21.17 5.40 13.92
CA VAL A 196 -19.99 4.68 13.39
C VAL A 196 -20.32 3.25 12.95
N LYS A 197 -19.98 2.91 11.71
CA LYS A 197 -20.00 1.56 11.15
C LYS A 197 -18.57 1.09 10.86
N ALA A 198 -18.20 -0.06 11.42
CA ALA A 198 -16.85 -0.60 11.27
C ALA A 198 -16.61 -1.14 9.84
N LEU A 199 -15.56 -0.67 9.18
CA LEU A 199 -15.02 -1.22 7.94
C LEU A 199 -14.19 -2.47 8.25
N ARG A 200 -14.34 -3.53 7.43
CA ARG A 200 -13.68 -4.82 7.68
C ARG A 200 -12.38 -5.02 6.94
N THR A 201 -12.18 -4.29 5.86
CA THR A 201 -11.02 -4.36 4.97
C THR A 201 -10.86 -3.02 4.26
N PRO A 202 -9.63 -2.63 3.89
CA PRO A 202 -9.41 -1.45 3.06
C PRO A 202 -10.13 -1.47 1.72
N HIS A 203 -10.53 -2.65 1.24
CA HIS A 203 -11.29 -2.84 0.01
C HIS A 203 -12.70 -3.38 0.33
N PRO A 204 -13.57 -2.59 0.98
CA PRO A 204 -14.86 -3.09 1.44
C PRO A 204 -15.74 -3.47 0.24
N PRO A 205 -16.19 -4.73 0.13
CA PRO A 205 -17.03 -5.17 -1.00
C PRO A 205 -18.46 -4.62 -0.93
N ASP A 206 -18.85 -4.02 0.20
CA ASP A 206 -20.18 -3.51 0.45
C ASP A 206 -20.09 -2.25 1.32
N THR A 207 -20.35 -1.10 0.70
CA THR A 207 -20.47 0.21 1.35
C THR A 207 -21.92 0.64 1.52
N ASP A 208 -22.89 -0.27 1.28
CA ASP A 208 -24.31 0.04 1.37
C ASP A 208 -24.68 0.61 2.74
N GLY A 209 -25.42 1.72 2.69
CA GLY A 209 -25.87 2.45 3.87
C GLY A 209 -24.79 3.27 4.58
N LEU A 210 -23.59 3.42 4.01
CA LEU A 210 -22.64 4.45 4.46
C LEU A 210 -22.99 5.79 3.82
N HIS A 211 -22.97 6.84 4.62
CA HIS A 211 -23.15 8.23 4.18
C HIS A 211 -21.80 8.96 4.02
N ALA A 212 -20.80 8.57 4.80
CA ALA A 212 -19.44 9.09 4.73
C ALA A 212 -18.44 8.03 5.19
N LEU A 213 -17.17 8.21 4.88
CA LEU A 213 -16.07 7.41 5.39
C LEU A 213 -14.77 8.21 5.46
N GLU A 214 -13.82 7.73 6.25
CA GLU A 214 -12.44 8.20 6.21
C GLU A 214 -11.63 7.44 5.14
N THR A 215 -10.81 8.15 4.37
CA THR A 215 -10.03 7.59 3.24
C THR A 215 -8.73 8.35 2.98
N SER A 216 -7.86 7.81 2.12
CA SER A 216 -6.69 8.50 1.55
C SER A 216 -6.83 8.53 0.02
N TRP A 217 -6.08 9.38 -0.68
CA TRP A 217 -6.21 9.48 -2.14
C TRP A 217 -5.95 8.15 -2.88
N PRO A 218 -4.89 7.38 -2.56
CA PRO A 218 -4.67 6.07 -3.18
C PRO A 218 -5.82 5.10 -2.89
N THR A 219 -6.30 5.07 -1.64
CA THR A 219 -7.43 4.22 -1.23
C THR A 219 -8.74 4.63 -1.94
N TYR A 220 -8.97 5.94 -2.10
CA TYR A 220 -10.17 6.51 -2.69
C TYR A 220 -10.30 6.14 -4.16
N LEU A 221 -9.18 6.17 -4.89
CA LEU A 221 -9.13 5.79 -6.29
C LEU A 221 -9.12 4.28 -6.49
N ALA A 222 -8.27 3.53 -5.75
CA ALA A 222 -8.16 2.08 -5.87
C ALA A 222 -9.49 1.35 -5.58
N ASN A 223 -10.31 1.90 -4.68
CA ASN A 223 -11.61 1.33 -4.34
C ASN A 223 -12.78 1.93 -5.12
N ARG A 224 -12.50 2.80 -6.10
CA ARG A 224 -13.53 3.52 -6.88
C ARG A 224 -14.54 4.23 -5.96
N GLN A 225 -14.08 4.72 -4.81
CA GLN A 225 -14.92 5.41 -3.82
C GLN A 225 -15.55 6.68 -4.37
N VAL A 226 -14.94 7.28 -5.40
CA VAL A 226 -15.51 8.40 -6.16
C VAL A 226 -16.96 8.14 -6.59
N GLU A 227 -17.31 6.89 -6.93
CA GLU A 227 -18.63 6.55 -7.47
C GLU A 227 -19.77 6.61 -6.45
N PHE A 228 -19.45 6.43 -5.17
CA PHE A 228 -20.44 6.38 -4.10
C PHE A 228 -20.16 7.37 -2.95
N MET A 229 -19.00 8.02 -2.93
CA MET A 229 -18.60 9.09 -2.01
C MET A 229 -18.02 10.27 -2.81
N PRO A 230 -18.79 10.93 -3.70
CA PRO A 230 -18.27 11.91 -4.65
C PRO A 230 -17.72 13.19 -4.02
N PHE A 231 -18.04 13.52 -2.77
CA PHE A 231 -17.55 14.74 -2.11
C PHE A 231 -16.32 14.41 -1.27
N ALA A 232 -15.13 14.86 -1.70
CA ALA A 232 -13.87 14.65 -0.98
C ALA A 232 -13.44 15.94 -0.29
N SER A 233 -13.19 15.91 1.03
CA SER A 233 -12.84 17.09 1.83
C SER A 233 -11.41 16.97 2.38
N PRO A 234 -10.38 17.12 1.53
CA PRO A 234 -9.00 16.74 1.88
C PRO A 234 -8.37 17.62 2.97
N GLU A 235 -8.79 18.88 3.08
CA GLU A 235 -8.32 19.81 4.13
C GLU A 235 -8.90 19.43 5.51
N ALA A 236 -10.01 18.70 5.56
CA ALA A 236 -10.57 18.16 6.80
C ALA A 236 -9.89 16.82 7.16
N VAL A 237 -8.58 16.85 7.35
CA VAL A 237 -7.78 15.68 7.75
C VAL A 237 -8.20 15.25 9.16
N LEU A 238 -8.73 14.03 9.28
CA LEU A 238 -9.08 13.48 10.58
C LEU A 238 -7.83 13.04 11.33
N TRP A 239 -6.94 12.28 10.69
CA TRP A 239 -5.73 11.74 11.32
C TRP A 239 -4.74 11.25 10.26
N PRO A 240 -3.46 11.08 10.61
CA PRO A 240 -2.50 10.42 9.74
C PRO A 240 -2.79 8.92 9.69
N ARG A 241 -2.55 8.27 8.55
CA ARG A 241 -2.30 6.84 8.54
C ARG A 241 -0.87 6.63 9.02
N SER A 242 -0.70 5.78 10.01
CA SER A 242 0.63 5.32 10.42
C SER A 242 0.57 3.83 10.70
N THR A 243 1.64 3.15 10.32
CA THR A 243 1.77 1.70 10.40
C THR A 243 2.82 1.36 11.44
N VAL A 244 2.60 0.35 12.25
CA VAL A 244 3.61 -0.18 13.17
C VAL A 244 4.18 -1.48 12.61
N LEU A 245 5.49 -1.64 12.69
CA LEU A 245 6.17 -2.93 12.53
C LEU A 245 6.32 -3.58 13.91
N VAL A 246 5.88 -4.83 14.04
CA VAL A 246 5.97 -5.57 15.31
C VAL A 246 6.57 -6.97 15.10
N ALA A 247 7.26 -7.46 16.12
CA ALA A 247 7.73 -8.83 16.23
C ALA A 247 7.05 -9.56 17.40
N ASN A 248 7.00 -10.89 17.35
CA ASN A 248 6.68 -11.70 18.52
C ASN A 248 7.78 -11.50 19.59
N ALA A 249 7.40 -11.20 20.83
CA ALA A 249 8.36 -10.83 21.87
C ALA A 249 9.29 -12.00 22.28
N ASP A 250 8.78 -13.24 22.28
CA ASP A 250 9.57 -14.43 22.64
C ASP A 250 10.58 -14.77 21.53
N LEU A 251 10.16 -14.68 20.26
CA LEU A 251 11.02 -14.80 19.09
C LEU A 251 12.10 -13.73 19.13
N TRP A 252 11.71 -12.45 19.24
CA TRP A 252 12.62 -11.31 19.31
C TRP A 252 13.72 -11.53 20.35
N SER A 253 13.31 -11.86 21.58
CA SER A 253 14.24 -12.12 22.70
C SER A 253 15.13 -13.35 22.48
N GLY A 254 14.70 -14.29 21.64
CA GLY A 254 15.43 -15.51 21.30
C GLY A 254 16.37 -15.38 20.09
N LEU A 255 16.26 -14.29 19.31
CA LEU A 255 17.14 -14.03 18.17
C LEU A 255 18.58 -13.76 18.64
N PRO A 256 19.59 -14.16 17.85
CA PRO A 256 20.95 -13.66 18.02
C PRO A 256 21.00 -12.13 18.02
N GLU A 257 21.91 -11.54 18.80
CA GLU A 257 22.09 -10.08 18.89
C GLU A 257 22.32 -9.45 17.51
N GLU A 258 23.11 -10.09 16.65
CA GLU A 258 23.34 -9.66 15.26
C GLU A 258 22.05 -9.63 14.42
N ASP A 259 21.13 -10.58 14.61
CA ASP A 259 19.87 -10.61 13.86
C ASP A 259 18.88 -9.58 14.43
N GLN A 260 18.91 -9.31 15.74
CA GLN A 260 18.15 -8.20 16.34
C GLN A 260 18.64 -6.85 15.80
N GLU A 261 19.96 -6.66 15.70
CA GLU A 261 20.57 -5.45 15.14
C GLU A 261 20.13 -5.23 13.68
N VAL A 262 20.16 -6.27 12.84
CA VAL A 262 19.67 -6.18 11.45
C VAL A 262 18.21 -5.76 11.38
N LEU A 263 17.33 -6.38 12.18
CA LEU A 263 15.90 -6.05 12.16
C LEU A 263 15.65 -4.63 12.67
N SER A 264 16.35 -4.20 13.71
CA SER A 264 16.26 -2.83 14.24
C SER A 264 16.77 -1.79 13.23
N GLU A 265 17.88 -2.04 12.56
CA GLU A 265 18.45 -1.15 11.55
C GLU A 265 17.52 -1.04 10.33
N ALA A 266 17.04 -2.17 9.80
CA ALA A 266 16.08 -2.19 8.70
C ALA A 266 14.78 -1.44 9.05
N ALA A 267 14.26 -1.62 10.27
CA ALA A 267 13.04 -0.95 10.73
C ALA A 267 13.25 0.57 10.88
N ALA A 268 14.39 0.99 11.43
CA ALA A 268 14.74 2.41 11.58
C ALA A 268 14.94 3.09 10.22
N GLU A 269 15.61 2.45 9.27
CA GLU A 269 15.78 2.97 7.91
C GLU A 269 14.45 3.06 7.15
N ALA A 270 13.58 2.05 7.29
CA ALA A 270 12.24 2.09 6.71
C ALA A 270 11.39 3.23 7.32
N ALA A 271 11.48 3.45 8.63
CA ALA A 271 10.83 4.58 9.30
C ALA A 271 11.33 5.90 8.76
N ALA A 272 12.65 6.12 8.73
CA ALA A 272 13.25 7.36 8.23
C ALA A 272 12.84 7.64 6.77
N TRP A 273 12.89 6.63 5.91
CA TRP A 273 12.42 6.74 4.53
C TRP A 273 10.95 7.12 4.45
N SER A 274 10.09 6.49 5.26
CA SER A 274 8.64 6.77 5.23
C SER A 274 8.30 8.22 5.56
N LEU A 275 9.07 8.91 6.41
CA LEU A 275 8.83 10.31 6.76
C LEU A 275 8.99 11.25 5.55
N GLU A 276 9.82 10.86 4.58
CA GLU A 276 10.13 11.66 3.39
C GLU A 276 9.25 11.29 2.17
N HIS A 277 8.57 10.13 2.22
CA HIS A 277 7.88 9.52 1.07
C HIS A 277 6.39 9.25 1.35
N ALA A 278 5.83 9.78 2.45
CA ALA A 278 4.43 9.54 2.86
C ALA A 278 3.40 10.12 1.88
N ASP A 279 3.78 11.11 1.07
CA ASP A 279 2.94 11.80 0.10
C ASP A 279 3.28 11.51 -1.37
N ASP A 280 4.31 10.69 -1.64
CA ASP A 280 4.74 10.34 -3.02
C ASP A 280 3.58 9.80 -3.86
N ARG A 281 2.73 8.99 -3.23
CA ARG A 281 1.56 8.37 -3.87
C ARG A 281 0.36 9.29 -3.98
N VAL A 282 0.43 10.52 -3.51
CA VAL A 282 -0.66 11.51 -3.56
C VAL A 282 -0.52 12.42 -4.76
N SER A 283 0.71 12.61 -5.25
CA SER A 283 0.98 13.43 -6.43
C SER A 283 0.12 12.98 -7.62
N GLY A 284 -0.59 13.91 -8.24
CA GLY A 284 -1.49 13.63 -9.37
C GLY A 284 -2.82 12.93 -9.02
N GLU A 285 -2.96 12.28 -7.86
CA GLU A 285 -4.18 11.55 -7.49
C GLU A 285 -5.39 12.46 -7.34
N VAL A 286 -5.20 13.68 -6.85
CA VAL A 286 -6.26 14.70 -6.75
C VAL A 286 -6.86 15.00 -8.14
N GLY A 287 -5.99 15.14 -9.15
CA GLY A 287 -6.38 15.33 -10.53
C GLY A 287 -7.08 14.11 -11.12
N ARG A 288 -6.56 12.92 -10.87
CA ARG A 288 -7.20 11.66 -11.27
C ARG A 288 -8.59 11.49 -10.65
N ALA A 289 -8.73 11.75 -9.35
CA ALA A 289 -10.00 11.71 -8.64
C ALA A 289 -11.00 12.71 -9.22
N CYS A 290 -10.55 13.93 -9.49
CA CYS A 290 -11.39 14.93 -10.15
C CYS A 290 -11.90 14.47 -11.52
N ARG A 291 -11.02 13.94 -12.38
CA ARG A 291 -11.42 13.43 -13.69
C ARG A 291 -12.38 12.25 -13.55
N ALA A 292 -12.15 11.39 -12.56
CA ALA A 292 -13.06 10.32 -12.16
C ALA A 292 -14.42 10.80 -11.62
N GLY A 293 -14.62 12.11 -11.39
CA GLY A 293 -15.90 12.71 -10.99
C GLY A 293 -15.95 13.24 -9.56
N ALA A 294 -14.84 13.19 -8.82
CA ALA A 294 -14.78 13.71 -7.46
C ALA A 294 -15.01 15.23 -7.43
N ARG A 295 -15.76 15.68 -6.42
CA ARG A 295 -16.01 17.07 -6.09
C ARG A 295 -15.16 17.42 -4.87
N ILE A 296 -14.14 18.23 -5.10
CA ILE A 296 -13.17 18.55 -4.05
C ILE A 296 -13.67 19.72 -3.24
N VAL A 297 -13.97 19.47 -1.98
CA VAL A 297 -14.54 20.41 -1.03
C VAL A 297 -13.39 21.08 -0.31
N SER A 298 -13.17 22.36 -0.61
CA SER A 298 -12.29 23.19 0.22
C SER A 298 -13.01 23.58 1.52
N THR A 299 -12.24 23.50 2.60
CA THR A 299 -12.59 23.78 3.99
C THR A 299 -11.69 24.93 4.46
N SER A 300 -12.28 26.09 4.70
CA SER A 300 -11.52 27.26 5.16
C SER A 300 -10.97 27.07 6.58
N ASP A 301 -9.97 27.87 6.97
CA ASP A 301 -9.44 27.88 8.35
C ASP A 301 -10.53 28.06 9.42
N GLU A 302 -11.54 28.89 9.15
CA GLU A 302 -12.68 29.12 10.06
C GLU A 302 -13.56 27.86 10.20
N GLN A 303 -13.74 27.12 9.10
CA GLN A 303 -14.46 25.86 9.07
C GLN A 303 -13.69 24.76 9.81
N LEU A 304 -12.37 24.66 9.59
CA LEU A 304 -11.50 23.76 10.33
C LEU A 304 -11.49 24.06 11.84
N GLN A 305 -11.47 25.33 12.23
CA GLN A 305 -11.59 25.71 13.64
C GLN A 305 -12.93 25.27 14.25
N THR A 306 -14.02 25.33 13.48
CA THR A 306 -15.33 24.85 13.93
C THR A 306 -15.36 23.33 14.11
N LEU A 307 -14.74 22.59 13.18
CA LEU A 307 -14.58 21.14 13.29
C LEU A 307 -13.72 20.73 14.50
N ARG A 308 -12.58 21.40 14.70
CA ARG A 308 -11.71 21.23 15.89
C ARG A 308 -12.45 21.52 17.19
N ALA A 309 -13.27 22.57 17.24
CA ALA A 309 -14.06 22.89 18.42
C ALA A 309 -15.12 21.81 18.73
N ALA A 310 -15.74 21.23 17.70
CA ALA A 310 -16.69 20.12 17.87
C ALA A 310 -16.01 18.83 18.34
N ALA A 311 -14.74 18.64 17.99
CA ALA A 311 -13.94 17.53 18.46
C ALA A 311 -13.47 17.63 19.93
N ALA A 312 -13.72 18.75 20.63
CA ALA A 312 -13.27 18.97 22.00
C ALA A 312 -13.54 17.78 22.96
N PRO A 313 -14.69 17.08 22.92
CA PRO A 313 -14.90 15.92 23.79
C PRO A 313 -13.90 14.77 23.59
N ALA A 314 -13.36 14.60 22.37
CA ALA A 314 -12.33 13.59 22.09
C ALA A 314 -10.99 13.97 22.73
N TYR A 315 -10.64 15.25 22.70
CA TYR A 315 -9.45 15.77 23.37
C TYR A 315 -9.59 15.74 24.89
N ASP A 316 -10.79 16.04 25.41
CA ASP A 316 -11.06 15.96 26.86
C ASP A 316 -10.93 14.52 27.38
N ASP A 317 -11.35 13.52 26.60
CA ASP A 317 -11.14 12.10 26.91
C ASP A 317 -9.65 11.77 27.00
N LEU A 318 -8.87 12.14 25.98
CA LEU A 318 -7.41 11.94 25.98
C LEU A 318 -6.73 12.67 27.14
N ARG A 319 -7.12 13.91 27.46
CA ARG A 319 -6.55 14.67 28.59
C ARG A 319 -6.94 14.13 29.97
N SER A 320 -7.96 13.26 30.05
CA SER A 320 -8.41 12.70 31.32
C SER A 320 -7.46 11.63 31.88
N ASP A 321 -6.67 11.01 31.01
CA ASP A 321 -5.61 10.06 31.35
C ASP A 321 -4.24 10.78 31.35
N PRO A 322 -3.46 10.73 32.44
CA PRO A 322 -2.18 11.45 32.52
C PRO A 322 -1.14 11.06 31.46
N ASP A 323 -1.06 9.78 31.10
CA ASP A 323 -0.05 9.29 30.14
C ASP A 323 -0.43 9.73 28.72
N GLN A 324 -1.73 9.70 28.42
CA GLN A 324 -2.28 10.22 27.17
C GLN A 324 -2.18 11.75 27.08
N ALA A 325 -2.42 12.46 28.18
CA ALA A 325 -2.31 13.92 28.25
C ALA A 325 -0.88 14.41 27.98
N ALA A 326 0.13 13.69 28.50
CA ALA A 326 1.53 14.01 28.27
C ALA A 326 1.90 13.85 26.79
N THR A 327 1.56 12.69 26.21
CA THR A 327 1.79 12.38 24.79
C THR A 327 1.05 13.37 23.88
N LEU A 328 -0.23 13.67 24.17
CA LEU A 328 -1.00 14.67 23.43
C LEU A 328 -0.34 16.05 23.44
N SER A 329 0.13 16.50 24.61
CA SER A 329 0.80 17.81 24.74
C SER A 329 2.11 17.87 23.95
N ALA A 330 2.84 16.75 23.86
CA ALA A 330 4.05 16.66 23.05
C ALA A 330 3.72 16.77 21.55
N ILE A 331 2.69 16.07 21.09
CA ILE A 331 2.20 16.17 19.71
C ILE A 331 1.77 17.60 19.38
N GLU A 332 0.93 18.23 20.22
CA GLU A 332 0.49 19.63 20.04
C GLU A 332 1.69 20.58 19.85
N ALA A 333 2.75 20.42 20.65
CA ALA A 333 3.95 21.25 20.57
C ALA A 333 4.80 21.02 19.29
N LEU A 334 4.72 19.83 18.69
CA LEU A 334 5.40 19.49 17.44
C LEU A 334 4.61 20.03 16.24
N VAL A 335 3.29 19.80 16.22
CA VAL A 335 2.38 20.20 15.13
C VAL A 335 2.29 21.71 14.95
N ASP A 336 2.32 22.49 16.03
CA ASP A 336 2.25 23.97 15.99
C ASP A 336 3.31 24.63 15.08
N LYS A 337 4.34 23.88 14.66
CA LYS A 337 5.43 24.35 13.79
C LYS A 337 5.21 24.05 12.30
N SER A 338 4.29 23.15 11.93
CA SER A 338 4.18 22.59 10.58
C SER A 338 3.05 23.17 9.74
N GLY A 339 1.97 23.66 10.36
CA GLY A 339 0.77 24.15 9.65
C GLY A 339 -0.06 23.02 9.00
N PRO A 340 -1.31 23.32 8.58
CA PRO A 340 -2.22 22.33 7.99
C PRO A 340 -1.85 21.97 6.56
N GLU A 341 -2.29 20.80 6.10
CA GLU A 341 -2.10 20.36 4.71
C GLU A 341 -2.84 21.28 3.73
N THR A 342 -2.20 21.59 2.62
CA THR A 342 -2.83 22.33 1.52
C THR A 342 -2.89 21.46 0.28
N VAL A 343 -4.08 21.27 -0.26
CA VAL A 343 -4.27 20.44 -1.47
C VAL A 343 -4.49 21.33 -2.68
N GLU A 344 -3.63 21.17 -3.69
CA GLU A 344 -3.83 21.84 -4.98
C GLU A 344 -5.02 21.22 -5.72
N VAL A 345 -6.09 22.00 -5.85
CA VAL A 345 -7.32 21.57 -6.53
C VAL A 345 -7.30 22.04 -7.99
N PRO A 346 -7.34 21.13 -8.98
CA PRO A 346 -7.33 21.54 -10.38
C PRO A 346 -8.58 22.34 -10.78
N GLU A 347 -8.47 23.14 -11.83
CA GLU A 347 -9.56 24.00 -12.29
C GLU A 347 -10.80 23.17 -12.67
N GLY A 348 -11.96 23.52 -12.12
CA GLY A 348 -13.22 22.81 -12.37
C GLY A 348 -13.51 21.62 -11.44
N CYS A 349 -12.53 21.21 -10.64
CA CYS A 349 -12.67 20.12 -9.65
C CYS A 349 -13.28 20.58 -8.33
N ALA A 350 -13.05 21.85 -7.98
CA ALA A 350 -13.56 22.45 -6.76
C ALA A 350 -15.09 22.41 -6.73
N TYR A 351 -15.63 21.83 -5.67
CA TYR A 351 -17.06 21.82 -5.38
C TYR A 351 -17.60 23.25 -5.25
N ARG A 352 -18.69 23.55 -5.95
CA ARG A 352 -19.43 24.81 -5.82
C ARG A 352 -20.81 24.52 -5.24
N ARG A 353 -21.27 25.42 -4.37
CA ARG A 353 -22.64 25.33 -3.82
C ARG A 353 -23.64 25.38 -4.97
N GLY A 354 -24.56 24.40 -5.04
CA GLY A 354 -25.43 24.15 -6.18
C GLY A 354 -25.05 22.89 -6.98
N ASP A 355 -23.86 22.30 -6.75
CA ASP A 355 -23.41 21.07 -7.40
C ASP A 355 -23.93 19.80 -6.70
N GLU A 356 -24.77 19.92 -5.66
CA GLU A 356 -25.29 18.78 -4.89
C GLU A 356 -26.05 17.77 -5.77
N ASP A 357 -26.83 18.28 -6.73
CA ASP A 357 -27.57 17.48 -7.72
C ASP A 357 -26.74 17.15 -8.98
N HIS A 358 -25.47 17.58 -9.03
CA HIS A 358 -24.59 17.51 -10.20
C HIS A 358 -23.29 16.80 -9.86
N VAL A 359 -23.41 15.53 -9.48
CA VAL A 359 -22.27 14.61 -9.46
C VAL A 359 -21.92 14.29 -10.91
N ALA A 360 -20.70 14.60 -11.33
CA ALA A 360 -20.23 14.19 -12.66
C ALA A 360 -20.31 12.66 -12.73
N VAL A 361 -20.89 12.11 -13.79
CA VAL A 361 -20.91 10.66 -13.97
C VAL A 361 -19.46 10.19 -14.05
N SER A 362 -19.10 9.22 -13.19
CA SER A 362 -17.79 8.58 -13.20
C SER A 362 -17.34 8.30 -14.64
N VAL A 363 -16.24 8.90 -15.06
CA VAL A 363 -15.64 8.61 -16.37
C VAL A 363 -14.81 7.32 -16.34
N LEU A 364 -14.56 6.77 -15.13
CA LEU A 364 -13.88 5.51 -14.98
C LEU A 364 -14.71 4.43 -15.68
N PRO A 365 -14.11 3.65 -16.60
CA PRO A 365 -14.84 2.60 -17.28
C PRO A 365 -15.38 1.57 -16.28
N ALA A 366 -16.55 1.00 -16.55
CA ALA A 366 -17.07 -0.08 -15.69
C ALA A 366 -16.15 -1.30 -15.76
N VAL A 367 -15.87 -1.89 -14.60
CA VAL A 367 -15.06 -3.11 -14.44
C VAL A 367 -15.71 -4.27 -15.18
N LEU A 368 -14.90 -5.06 -15.88
CA LEU A 368 -15.30 -6.31 -16.50
C LEU A 368 -15.07 -7.46 -15.50
N ASP A 369 -16.13 -8.17 -15.13
CA ASP A 369 -16.04 -9.36 -14.26
C ASP A 369 -15.55 -10.63 -14.99
N GLY A 370 -15.19 -10.50 -16.27
CA GLY A 370 -14.81 -11.58 -17.15
C GLY A 370 -14.46 -11.10 -18.56
N PRO A 371 -14.02 -11.99 -19.46
CA PRO A 371 -13.67 -11.62 -20.82
C PRO A 371 -14.83 -10.93 -21.55
N GLY A 372 -14.57 -9.76 -22.11
CA GLY A 372 -15.56 -8.98 -22.85
C GLY A 372 -15.66 -9.39 -24.32
N ARG A 373 -16.41 -8.60 -25.09
CA ARG A 373 -16.54 -8.78 -26.54
C ARG A 373 -15.26 -8.37 -27.24
N THR A 374 -14.80 -9.15 -28.20
CA THR A 374 -13.64 -8.80 -29.03
C THR A 374 -13.94 -7.74 -30.09
N GLY A 375 -15.21 -7.59 -30.48
CA GLY A 375 -15.60 -6.77 -31.62
C GLY A 375 -14.82 -7.14 -32.88
N ASP A 376 -14.46 -6.12 -33.67
CA ASP A 376 -13.63 -6.25 -34.87
C ASP A 376 -12.12 -6.08 -34.57
N LEU A 377 -11.73 -5.97 -33.29
CA LEU A 377 -10.34 -5.77 -32.90
C LEU A 377 -9.48 -6.97 -33.35
N PRO A 378 -8.41 -6.74 -34.13
CA PRO A 378 -7.53 -7.81 -34.56
C PRO A 378 -6.89 -8.52 -33.36
N GLN A 379 -7.18 -9.81 -33.22
CA GLN A 379 -6.58 -10.64 -32.17
C GLN A 379 -5.14 -10.96 -32.51
N GLY A 380 -4.27 -11.15 -31.53
CA GLY A 380 -2.88 -11.52 -31.77
C GLY A 380 -1.93 -10.98 -30.72
N THR A 381 -0.64 -11.15 -30.99
CA THR A 381 0.43 -10.57 -30.16
C THR A 381 1.02 -9.39 -30.91
N TYR A 382 1.28 -8.33 -30.17
CA TYR A 382 1.80 -7.07 -30.64
C TYR A 382 3.06 -6.71 -29.87
N ARG A 383 3.95 -5.95 -30.48
CA ARG A 383 5.19 -5.48 -29.89
C ARG A 383 5.31 -3.97 -30.04
N TYR A 384 5.91 -3.38 -29.03
CA TYR A 384 6.12 -1.96 -28.92
C TYR A 384 7.43 -1.72 -28.16
N GLU A 385 8.35 -0.93 -28.70
CA GLU A 385 9.67 -0.72 -28.10
C GLU A 385 9.85 0.75 -27.74
N LEU A 386 10.01 1.11 -26.46
CA LEU A 386 10.26 2.49 -26.03
C LEU A 386 11.72 2.68 -25.62
N GLY A 387 12.35 3.74 -26.14
CA GLY A 387 13.66 4.18 -25.69
C GLY A 387 13.58 5.03 -24.41
N HIS A 388 14.59 4.93 -23.55
CA HIS A 388 14.69 5.76 -22.33
C HIS A 388 14.68 7.26 -22.63
N GLN A 389 15.54 7.73 -23.54
CA GLN A 389 15.54 9.13 -23.98
C GLN A 389 14.25 9.52 -24.71
N GLU A 390 13.62 8.58 -25.43
CA GLU A 390 12.34 8.82 -26.11
C GLU A 390 11.23 9.13 -25.11
N ILE A 391 11.23 8.46 -23.96
CA ILE A 391 10.29 8.75 -22.86
C ILE A 391 10.56 10.15 -22.29
N LEU A 392 11.81 10.47 -21.94
CA LEU A 392 12.18 11.78 -21.40
C LEU A 392 11.86 12.95 -22.37
N ASP A 393 11.98 12.72 -23.67
CA ASP A 393 11.68 13.72 -24.70
C ASP A 393 10.16 13.84 -24.98
N GLY A 394 9.36 12.87 -24.51
CA GLY A 394 7.93 12.74 -24.77
C GLY A 394 7.01 13.58 -23.89
N GLY A 395 7.54 14.19 -22.82
CA GLY A 395 6.78 14.96 -21.83
C GLY A 395 7.65 15.36 -20.63
N GLU A 396 7.05 15.88 -19.56
CA GLU A 396 7.76 16.14 -18.28
C GLU A 396 7.88 14.84 -17.44
N PHE A 397 8.36 13.76 -18.05
CA PHE A 397 8.55 12.47 -17.35
C PHE A 397 9.85 12.45 -16.54
N SER A 398 9.84 11.80 -15.37
CA SER A 398 11.01 11.67 -14.51
C SER A 398 12.02 10.63 -15.05
N GLU A 399 13.27 10.72 -14.59
CA GLU A 399 14.33 9.74 -14.88
C GLU A 399 13.93 8.33 -14.41
N GLU A 400 13.27 8.26 -13.26
CA GLU A 400 12.74 7.03 -12.69
C GLU A 400 11.66 6.43 -13.58
N PHE A 401 10.69 7.25 -14.02
CA PHE A 401 9.63 6.83 -14.93
C PHE A 401 10.20 6.29 -16.25
N ALA A 402 11.17 6.99 -16.83
CA ALA A 402 11.84 6.54 -18.05
C ALA A 402 12.58 5.21 -17.83
N THR A 403 13.24 5.04 -16.69
CA THR A 403 13.94 3.79 -16.33
C THR A 403 12.99 2.61 -16.16
N ALA A 404 11.84 2.85 -15.53
CA ALA A 404 10.82 1.84 -15.24
C ALA A 404 10.00 1.41 -16.47
N ASN A 405 9.99 2.19 -17.56
CA ASN A 405 9.14 1.94 -18.72
C ASN A 405 9.92 1.74 -20.05
N ALA A 406 11.21 2.06 -20.09
CA ALA A 406 12.05 1.86 -21.27
C ALA A 406 12.31 0.38 -21.51
N GLY A 407 11.82 -0.15 -22.63
CA GLY A 407 11.80 -1.58 -22.84
C GLY A 407 11.10 -2.04 -24.11
N VAL A 408 11.12 -3.36 -24.29
CA VAL A 408 10.28 -4.05 -25.26
C VAL A 408 9.02 -4.52 -24.54
N TRP A 409 7.89 -3.95 -24.94
CA TRP A 409 6.56 -4.31 -24.50
C TRP A 409 5.97 -5.30 -25.48
N THR A 410 5.49 -6.45 -24.99
CA THR A 410 4.80 -7.45 -25.79
C THR A 410 3.39 -7.62 -25.24
N TRP A 411 2.38 -7.34 -26.06
CA TRP A 411 0.99 -7.34 -25.66
C TRP A 411 0.20 -8.40 -26.41
N THR A 412 -0.53 -9.26 -25.70
CA THR A 412 -1.37 -10.29 -26.30
C THR A 412 -2.84 -9.96 -26.10
N LEU A 413 -3.60 -9.96 -27.19
CA LEU A 413 -5.05 -9.82 -27.19
C LEU A 413 -5.69 -11.12 -27.67
N ARG A 414 -6.48 -11.76 -26.81
CA ARG A 414 -7.14 -13.03 -27.12
C ARG A 414 -8.48 -13.19 -26.39
N ASP A 415 -9.55 -13.35 -27.16
CA ASP A 415 -10.87 -13.79 -26.65
C ASP A 415 -11.37 -12.93 -25.47
N GLY A 416 -11.22 -11.61 -25.56
CA GLY A 416 -11.63 -10.66 -24.51
C GLY A 416 -10.67 -10.62 -23.30
N ARG A 417 -9.49 -11.24 -23.40
CA ARG A 417 -8.40 -11.19 -22.41
C ARG A 417 -7.19 -10.49 -22.99
N TRP A 418 -6.51 -9.73 -22.15
CA TRP A 418 -5.23 -9.14 -22.48
C TRP A 418 -4.17 -9.54 -21.46
N ASP A 419 -2.94 -9.66 -21.91
CA ASP A 419 -1.74 -9.74 -21.08
C ASP A 419 -0.64 -8.91 -21.73
N TYR A 420 0.24 -8.29 -20.94
CA TYR A 420 1.51 -7.80 -21.46
C TYR A 420 2.70 -8.31 -20.66
N GLU A 421 3.83 -8.40 -21.34
CA GLU A 421 5.15 -8.70 -20.80
C GLU A 421 6.09 -7.55 -21.17
N MET A 422 6.75 -6.96 -20.18
CA MET A 422 7.75 -5.92 -20.39
C MET A 422 9.17 -6.44 -20.17
N LYS A 423 10.04 -6.20 -21.16
CA LYS A 423 11.49 -6.45 -21.08
C LYS A 423 12.24 -5.13 -21.05
N LEU A 424 12.64 -4.72 -19.85
CA LEU A 424 13.32 -3.45 -19.63
C LEU A 424 14.73 -3.42 -20.24
N ILE A 425 15.15 -2.23 -20.67
CA ILE A 425 16.49 -1.98 -21.25
C ILE A 425 17.57 -1.89 -20.15
N ALA A 426 17.21 -1.55 -18.92
CA ALA A 426 18.16 -1.31 -17.83
C ALA A 426 18.91 -2.60 -17.42
N GLN A 427 20.25 -2.53 -17.36
CA GLN A 427 21.13 -3.63 -16.93
C GLN A 427 21.24 -3.76 -15.40
N GLU A 428 20.72 -2.80 -14.64
CA GLU A 428 20.73 -2.78 -13.17
C GLU A 428 19.40 -2.20 -12.69
N LEU A 429 18.37 -3.03 -12.65
CA LEU A 429 17.19 -2.73 -11.85
C LEU A 429 17.50 -3.13 -10.40
N PRO A 430 16.96 -2.43 -9.38
CA PRO A 430 17.07 -2.86 -7.99
C PRO A 430 16.67 -4.33 -7.83
N ALA A 431 17.30 -5.05 -6.88
CA ALA A 431 16.92 -6.43 -6.60
C ALA A 431 15.41 -6.49 -6.29
N GLY A 432 14.66 -7.31 -7.03
CA GLY A 432 13.21 -7.37 -6.94
C GLY A 432 12.50 -6.98 -8.23
N TYR A 433 13.00 -6.01 -9.01
CA TYR A 433 12.42 -5.55 -10.28
C TYR A 433 12.57 -6.61 -11.40
N ALA A 434 11.74 -7.64 -11.38
CA ALA A 434 11.57 -8.59 -12.47
C ALA A 434 10.45 -8.09 -13.40
N GLY A 435 10.61 -8.25 -14.71
CA GLY A 435 9.72 -7.66 -15.72
C GLY A 435 8.23 -7.78 -15.39
N THR A 436 7.53 -6.65 -15.48
CA THR A 436 6.10 -6.56 -15.12
C THR A 436 5.26 -7.36 -16.12
N THR A 437 4.43 -8.27 -15.58
CA THR A 437 3.34 -8.87 -16.34
C THR A 437 2.02 -8.45 -15.74
N CYS A 438 1.18 -7.79 -16.53
CA CYS A 438 -0.19 -7.50 -16.17
C CYS A 438 -1.13 -8.24 -17.10
N GLU A 439 -2.25 -8.66 -16.54
CA GLU A 439 -3.30 -9.32 -17.31
C GLU A 439 -4.68 -8.83 -16.89
N GLY A 440 -5.65 -9.03 -17.77
CA GLY A 440 -7.04 -8.77 -17.45
C GLY A 440 -7.99 -8.98 -18.61
N TYR A 441 -9.08 -8.21 -18.60
CA TYR A 441 -10.17 -8.34 -19.57
C TYR A 441 -10.30 -7.08 -20.41
N TYR A 442 -10.82 -7.25 -21.62
CA TYR A 442 -11.22 -6.12 -22.45
C TYR A 442 -12.55 -6.37 -23.15
N ASP A 443 -13.26 -5.29 -23.46
CA ASP A 443 -14.52 -5.27 -24.19
C ASP A 443 -14.44 -4.20 -25.29
N VAL A 444 -14.88 -4.55 -26.50
CA VAL A 444 -14.80 -3.67 -27.67
C VAL A 444 -16.20 -3.37 -28.19
N VAL A 445 -16.47 -2.07 -28.37
CA VAL A 445 -17.70 -1.57 -28.98
C VAL A 445 -17.34 -0.55 -30.05
N GLY A 446 -17.43 -0.97 -31.31
CA GLY A 446 -16.96 -0.15 -32.43
C GLY A 446 -15.44 0.00 -32.40
N ASP A 447 -14.97 1.23 -32.38
CA ASP A 447 -13.56 1.61 -32.27
C ASP A 447 -13.11 1.91 -30.84
N GLU A 448 -14.00 1.82 -29.84
CA GLU A 448 -13.64 1.95 -28.42
C GLU A 448 -13.33 0.57 -27.82
N MET A 449 -12.18 0.48 -27.16
CA MET A 449 -11.80 -0.61 -26.27
C MET A 449 -11.89 -0.13 -24.83
N ARG A 450 -12.40 -1.01 -23.98
CA ARG A 450 -12.36 -0.87 -22.53
C ARG A 450 -11.55 -1.99 -21.94
N PHE A 451 -10.65 -1.65 -21.03
CA PHE A 451 -9.80 -2.60 -20.33
C PHE A 451 -10.13 -2.62 -18.84
N THR A 452 -9.92 -3.78 -18.25
CA THR A 452 -9.87 -4.03 -16.81
C THR A 452 -8.59 -4.80 -16.52
N THR A 453 -7.77 -4.31 -15.61
CA THR A 453 -6.58 -5.01 -15.10
C THR A 453 -7.00 -5.89 -13.91
N VAL A 454 -6.67 -7.19 -13.95
CA VAL A 454 -7.15 -8.18 -12.95
C VAL A 454 -6.01 -8.73 -12.09
N THR A 455 -4.78 -8.77 -12.60
CA THR A 455 -3.63 -9.27 -11.82
C THR A 455 -2.36 -8.51 -12.16
N VAL A 456 -1.63 -8.11 -11.12
CA VAL A 456 -0.29 -7.51 -11.15
C VAL A 456 0.67 -8.57 -10.61
N TYR A 457 1.62 -9.05 -11.41
CA TYR A 457 2.70 -9.88 -10.88
C TYR A 457 3.96 -9.03 -10.66
N ALA A 458 4.46 -9.13 -9.43
CA ALA A 458 5.83 -8.89 -8.99
C ALA A 458 6.51 -7.64 -9.58
N THR A 459 6.39 -6.50 -8.91
CA THR A 459 7.35 -5.36 -8.99
C THR A 459 7.22 -4.38 -10.16
N GLY A 460 6.01 -4.07 -10.64
CA GLY A 460 5.80 -2.85 -11.42
C GLY A 460 4.35 -2.40 -11.46
N ASP A 461 4.15 -1.11 -11.70
CA ASP A 461 2.82 -0.52 -11.85
C ASP A 461 2.19 -0.93 -13.18
N CYS A 462 1.02 -1.56 -13.09
CA CYS A 462 0.17 -1.81 -14.25
C CYS A 462 -0.60 -0.54 -14.66
N ALA A 463 -1.12 -0.52 -15.89
CA ALA A 463 -2.16 0.44 -16.26
C ALA A 463 -3.31 0.44 -15.23
N SER A 464 -3.97 1.60 -15.08
CA SER A 464 -5.06 1.79 -14.11
C SER A 464 -6.07 0.65 -14.15
N GLU A 465 -6.68 0.34 -13.01
CA GLU A 465 -7.63 -0.79 -12.84
C GLU A 465 -8.64 -0.88 -13.99
N THR A 466 -9.11 0.27 -14.48
CA THR A 466 -9.85 0.39 -15.73
C THR A 466 -9.33 1.54 -16.58
N TRP A 467 -9.33 1.35 -17.90
CA TRP A 467 -9.00 2.39 -18.87
C TRP A 467 -9.67 2.13 -20.21
N LYS A 468 -9.70 3.13 -21.08
CA LYS A 468 -10.25 3.09 -22.43
C LYS A 468 -9.23 3.61 -23.41
N ALA A 469 -9.32 3.08 -24.62
CA ALA A 469 -8.64 3.63 -25.77
C ALA A 469 -9.53 3.50 -26.99
N THR A 470 -9.35 4.37 -27.96
CA THR A 470 -9.79 4.08 -29.32
C THR A 470 -8.69 3.31 -30.06
N TRP A 471 -9.09 2.55 -31.08
CA TRP A 471 -8.15 1.78 -31.88
C TRP A 471 -8.38 1.96 -33.37
N ARG A 472 -7.30 1.77 -34.13
CA ARG A 472 -7.33 1.62 -35.57
C ARG A 472 -6.29 0.63 -36.03
N GLU A 473 -6.64 -0.18 -37.03
CA GLU A 473 -5.68 -1.04 -37.70
C GLU A 473 -4.69 -0.19 -38.51
N THR A 474 -3.42 -0.61 -38.51
CA THR A 474 -2.36 -0.04 -39.34
C THR A 474 -1.85 -1.09 -40.32
N ALA A 475 -0.96 -0.71 -41.24
CA ALA A 475 -0.43 -1.66 -42.21
C ALA A 475 0.25 -2.88 -41.55
N ASP A 476 0.91 -2.66 -40.41
CA ASP A 476 1.78 -3.64 -39.76
C ASP A 476 1.30 -4.01 -38.34
N GLY A 477 0.14 -3.50 -37.88
CA GLY A 477 -0.39 -3.81 -36.56
C GLY A 477 -1.53 -2.90 -36.09
N LEU A 478 -1.45 -2.35 -34.88
CA LEU A 478 -2.52 -1.62 -34.21
C LEU A 478 -2.04 -0.25 -33.73
N ALA A 479 -2.80 0.82 -33.94
CA ALA A 479 -2.57 2.09 -33.26
C ALA A 479 -3.69 2.33 -32.25
N MET A 480 -3.31 2.89 -31.11
CA MET A 480 -4.20 3.19 -29.99
C MET A 480 -4.11 4.66 -29.63
N ASP A 481 -5.17 5.18 -29.05
CA ASP A 481 -5.26 6.53 -28.52
C ASP A 481 -6.03 6.41 -27.19
N VAL A 482 -5.33 6.63 -26.07
CA VAL A 482 -5.90 6.37 -24.74
C VAL A 482 -6.85 7.50 -24.39
N THR A 483 -8.12 7.16 -24.21
CA THR A 483 -9.19 8.14 -23.97
C THR A 483 -9.60 8.24 -22.51
N THR A 484 -8.97 7.47 -21.62
CA THR A 484 -9.12 7.64 -20.17
C THR A 484 -8.01 8.53 -19.65
N ASP A 485 -8.38 9.58 -18.93
CA ASP A 485 -7.43 10.64 -18.56
C ASP A 485 -6.34 10.18 -17.58
N GLY A 486 -5.13 10.01 -18.12
CA GLY A 486 -3.86 9.86 -17.41
C GLY A 486 -2.74 10.07 -18.42
N ASP A 487 -2.03 11.20 -18.33
CA ASP A 487 -1.08 11.67 -19.35
C ASP A 487 -0.01 10.60 -19.68
N ASP A 488 0.37 9.81 -18.68
CA ASP A 488 1.37 8.75 -18.79
C ASP A 488 0.91 7.57 -19.65
N LEU A 489 -0.36 7.13 -19.52
CA LEU A 489 -0.86 5.97 -20.25
C LEU A 489 -1.04 6.27 -21.74
N ASP A 490 -1.47 7.48 -22.08
CA ASP A 490 -1.57 7.90 -23.47
C ASP A 490 -0.21 7.90 -24.16
N PHE A 491 0.82 8.39 -23.48
CA PHE A 491 2.18 8.31 -24.00
C PHE A 491 2.66 6.86 -24.15
N LEU A 492 2.51 6.04 -23.10
CA LEU A 492 3.02 4.66 -23.07
C LEU A 492 2.34 3.76 -24.10
N PHE A 493 1.02 3.86 -24.28
CA PHE A 493 0.27 2.99 -25.18
C PHE A 493 -0.04 3.62 -26.55
N GLY A 494 -0.03 4.95 -26.65
CA GLY A 494 -0.50 5.70 -27.82
C GLY A 494 0.57 6.46 -28.62
N SER A 495 1.80 6.62 -28.12
CA SER A 495 2.81 7.44 -28.82
C SER A 495 3.27 6.87 -30.17
N LYS A 496 3.07 5.57 -30.42
CA LYS A 496 3.27 4.96 -31.75
C LYS A 496 2.42 3.69 -31.99
N PRO A 497 2.32 3.20 -33.24
CA PRO A 497 1.64 1.94 -33.51
C PRO A 497 2.39 0.73 -32.91
N TRP A 498 1.61 -0.21 -32.39
CA TRP A 498 2.03 -1.54 -31.98
C TRP A 498 2.17 -2.45 -33.21
N GLU A 499 3.33 -3.08 -33.37
CA GLU A 499 3.62 -3.98 -34.49
C GLU A 499 3.11 -5.38 -34.20
N ARG A 500 2.38 -5.99 -35.14
CA ARG A 500 1.91 -7.37 -34.97
C ARG A 500 3.07 -8.34 -35.12
N ILE A 501 3.21 -9.27 -34.17
CA ILE A 501 4.23 -10.31 -34.20
C ILE A 501 3.59 -11.70 -34.25
N GLY A 502 4.10 -12.54 -35.16
CA GLY A 502 3.54 -13.87 -35.48
C GLY A 502 2.61 -13.82 -36.68
#